data_AF-A0A4Q3RJV1-F1
#
_entry.id   AF-A0A4Q3RJV1-F1
#
_cell.length_a   1.000
_cell.length_b   1.000
_cell.length_c   1.000
_cell.angle_alpha   90.00
_cell.angle_beta   90.00
_cell.angle_gamma   90.00
#
_symmetry.space_group_name_H-M   'P 1'
#
loop_
_entity.id
_entity.type
_entity.pdbx_description
1 polymer ?
#
loop_
_entity_poly.entity_id
_entity_poly.type
_entity_poly.pdbx_seq_one_letter_code
_entity_poly.pdbx_strand_id
1 'polypeptide(L)'
;MIQRQQTLWLLLAVACSVLSFLYPVYTGVRPGDNNIPMVDEVMAGSNFFLLVLTGAAVLAGAIAIFLFKDRKTQVKLSLAGVMIAVILLI
;
A
#
# COMPACT_ATOMS: atom_id res chain seq x y z
N MET A 1 -11.11 20.57 -15.19
CA MET A 1 -11.89 19.38 -14.75
C MET A 1 -11.07 18.58 -13.73
N ILE A 2 -11.15 18.96 -12.45
CA ILE A 2 -10.31 18.37 -11.39
C ILE A 2 -10.58 16.87 -11.16
N GLN A 3 -11.77 16.41 -11.55
CA GLN A 3 -12.20 15.01 -11.45
C GLN A 3 -11.41 14.04 -12.34
N ARG A 4 -10.95 14.46 -13.53
CA ARG A 4 -10.15 13.59 -14.41
C ARG A 4 -8.73 13.36 -13.89
N GLN A 5 -8.17 14.34 -13.18
CA GLN A 5 -6.85 14.22 -12.56
C GLN A 5 -6.91 13.39 -11.28
N GLN A 6 -7.95 13.54 -10.45
CA GLN A 6 -8.10 12.76 -9.21
C GLN A 6 -8.16 11.24 -9.46
N THR A 7 -8.89 10.79 -10.48
CA THR A 7 -8.98 9.35 -10.80
C THR A 7 -7.65 8.78 -11.29
N LEU A 8 -6.83 9.58 -11.99
CA LEU A 8 -5.48 9.17 -12.39
C LEU A 8 -4.57 8.98 -11.18
N TRP A 9 -4.62 9.89 -10.20
CA TRP A 9 -3.84 9.77 -8.97
C TRP A 9 -4.29 8.59 -8.11
N LEU A 10 -5.59 8.34 -8.02
CA LEU A 10 -6.11 7.16 -7.30
C LEU A 10 -5.73 5.86 -8.00
N LEU A 11 -5.74 5.82 -9.34
CA LEU A 11 -5.29 4.65 -10.10
C LEU A 11 -3.79 4.40 -9.90
N LEU A 12 -2.97 5.46 -9.89
CA LEU A 12 -1.54 5.36 -9.61
C LEU A 12 -1.28 4.88 -8.17
N ALA A 13 -2.07 5.34 -7.20
CA ALA A 13 -1.99 4.85 -5.82
C ALA A 13 -2.29 3.34 -5.74
N VAL A 14 -3.37 2.88 -6.40
CA VAL A 14 -3.69 1.44 -6.49
C VAL A 14 -2.54 0.67 -7.12
N ALA A 15 -2.00 1.14 -8.25
CA ALA A 15 -0.89 0.50 -8.92
C ALA A 15 0.34 0.38 -8.01
N CYS A 16 0.73 1.45 -7.30
CA CYS A 16 1.81 1.39 -6.31
C CYS A 16 1.55 0.36 -5.21
N SER A 17 0.35 0.34 -4.63
CA SER A 17 0.03 -0.63 -3.58
C SER A 17 0.00 -2.09 -4.07
N VAL A 18 -0.34 -2.33 -5.34
CA VAL A 18 -0.21 -3.67 -5.95
C VAL A 18 1.27 -4.01 -6.17
N LEU A 19 2.09 -3.05 -6.61
CA LEU A 19 3.52 -3.25 -6.78
C LEU A 19 4.23 -3.60 -5.47
N SER A 20 3.73 -3.15 -4.32
CA SER A 20 4.24 -3.55 -3.00
C SER A 20 4.09 -5.06 -2.70
N PHE A 21 3.25 -5.79 -3.43
CA PHE A 21 3.19 -7.26 -3.36
C PHE A 21 4.22 -7.95 -4.26
N LEU A 22 4.65 -7.29 -5.34
CA LEU A 22 5.62 -7.84 -6.30
C LEU A 22 7.06 -7.50 -5.92
N TYR A 23 7.27 -6.37 -5.24
CA TYR A 23 8.58 -5.89 -4.83
C TYR A 23 8.71 -5.91 -3.30
N PRO A 24 9.85 -6.35 -2.76
CA PRO A 24 10.09 -6.31 -1.31
C PRO A 24 10.08 -4.85 -0.83
N VAL A 25 9.31 -4.59 0.23
CA VAL A 25 9.11 -3.25 0.79
C VAL A 25 10.31 -2.82 1.61
N TYR A 26 10.99 -3.79 2.24
CA TYR A 26 12.20 -3.57 3.00
C TYR A 26 13.17 -4.74 2.83
N THR A 27 14.43 -4.45 2.54
CA THR A 27 15.50 -5.44 2.49
C THR A 27 16.47 -5.13 3.63
N GLY A 28 16.60 -6.08 4.56
CA GLY A 28 17.48 -5.95 5.71
C GLY A 28 18.51 -7.07 5.71
N VAL A 29 19.75 -6.78 6.07
CA VAL A 29 20.74 -7.84 6.34
C VAL A 29 20.61 -8.22 7.80
N ARG A 30 20.13 -9.43 8.09
CA ARG A 30 20.19 -9.98 9.45
C ARG A 30 21.37 -10.95 9.56
N PRO A 31 22.12 -10.96 10.67
CA PRO A 31 23.06 -12.04 10.93
C PRO A 31 22.25 -13.33 11.11
N GLY A 32 22.42 -14.27 10.18
CA GLY A 32 21.83 -15.60 10.28
C GLY A 32 22.54 -16.45 11.33
N ASP A 33 21.96 -17.61 11.63
CA ASP A 33 22.61 -18.61 12.49
C ASP A 33 23.96 -19.00 11.85
N ASN A 34 25.07 -18.85 12.59
CA ASN A 34 26.48 -18.86 12.14
C ASN A 34 27.07 -17.56 11.55
N ASN A 35 26.49 -16.38 11.79
CA ASN A 35 27.11 -15.08 11.46
C ASN A 35 27.27 -14.82 9.94
N ILE A 36 26.58 -15.60 9.11
CA ILE A 36 26.50 -15.39 7.66
C ILE A 36 25.41 -14.34 7.42
N PRO A 37 25.68 -13.23 6.72
CA PRO A 37 24.67 -12.24 6.41
C PRO A 37 23.64 -12.85 5.46
N MET A 38 22.42 -13.08 5.96
CA MET A 38 21.28 -13.44 5.12
C MET A 38 20.50 -12.17 4.79
N VAL A 39 20.17 -12.03 3.51
CA VAL A 39 19.27 -10.98 3.05
C VAL A 39 17.86 -11.38 3.46
N ASP A 40 17.31 -10.71 4.45
CA ASP A 40 15.93 -10.87 4.87
C ASP A 40 15.06 -9.89 4.07
N GLU A 41 14.26 -10.44 3.18
CA GLU A 41 13.36 -9.68 2.31
C GLU A 41 11.98 -9.60 2.98
N VAL A 42 11.66 -8.43 3.54
CA VAL A 42 10.33 -8.15 4.07
C VAL A 42 9.43 -7.77 2.90
N MET A 43 8.80 -8.80 2.36
CA MET A 43 7.73 -8.67 1.38
C MET A 43 6.41 -8.31 2.08
N ALA A 44 5.47 -7.66 1.38
CA ALA A 44 4.15 -7.35 1.95
C ALA A 44 3.40 -8.59 2.47
N GLY A 45 3.70 -9.78 1.93
CA GLY A 45 3.17 -11.07 2.40
C GLY A 45 3.91 -11.71 3.57
N SER A 46 5.04 -11.14 4.03
CA SER A 46 5.88 -11.73 5.09
C SER A 46 5.18 -11.83 6.45
N ASN A 47 4.25 -10.90 6.72
CA ASN A 47 3.49 -10.84 7.95
C ASN A 47 2.01 -10.72 7.63
N PHE A 48 1.17 -11.48 8.35
CA PHE A 48 -0.29 -11.43 8.18
C PHE A 48 -0.83 -9.99 8.32
N PHE A 49 -0.25 -9.21 9.23
CA PHE A 49 -0.61 -7.80 9.43
C PHE A 49 -0.27 -6.93 8.20
N LEU A 50 0.92 -7.10 7.62
CA LEU A 50 1.35 -6.38 6.42
C LEU A 50 0.49 -6.74 5.21
N LEU A 51 0.16 -8.02 5.04
CA LEU A 51 -0.68 -8.53 3.96
C LEU A 51 -2.08 -7.92 4.01
N VAL A 52 -2.69 -7.91 5.20
CA VAL A 52 -4.03 -7.32 5.39
C VAL A 52 -4.00 -5.81 5.19
N LEU A 53 -2.98 -5.10 5.69
CA LEU A 53 -2.89 -3.63 5.50
C LEU A 53 -2.67 -3.24 4.04
N THR A 54 -1.74 -3.90 3.34
CA THR A 54 -1.51 -3.64 1.90
C THR A 54 -2.74 -4.02 1.07
N GLY A 55 -3.41 -5.13 1.40
CA GLY A 55 -4.67 -5.51 0.76
C GLY A 55 -5.78 -4.47 0.98
N ALA A 56 -5.90 -3.95 2.20
CA ALA A 56 -6.83 -2.88 2.55
C ALA A 56 -6.51 -1.58 1.80
N ALA A 57 -5.22 -1.24 1.62
CA ALA A 57 -4.80 -0.07 0.83
C ALA A 57 -5.22 -0.18 -0.65
N VAL A 58 -5.01 -1.36 -1.26
CA VAL A 58 -5.44 -1.64 -2.64
C VAL A 58 -6.96 -1.52 -2.77
N LEU A 59 -7.72 -2.13 -1.85
CA LEU A 59 -9.18 -2.08 -1.85
C LEU A 59 -9.70 -0.67 -1.64
N ALA A 60 -9.12 0.09 -0.70
CA ALA A 60 -9.49 1.48 -0.46
C ALA A 60 -9.25 2.34 -1.71
N GLY A 61 -8.10 2.19 -2.38
CA GLY A 61 -7.85 2.90 -3.64
C GLY A 61 -8.84 2.50 -4.75
N ALA A 62 -9.12 1.21 -4.92
CA ALA A 62 -10.05 0.72 -5.93
C ALA A 62 -11.49 1.22 -5.69
N ILE A 63 -11.98 1.12 -4.45
CA ILE A 63 -13.31 1.62 -4.06
C ILE A 63 -13.38 3.14 -4.25
N ALA A 64 -12.32 3.88 -3.89
CA ALA A 64 -12.28 5.33 -4.06
C ALA A 64 -12.35 5.79 -5.53
N ILE A 65 -11.92 4.97 -6.49
CA ILE A 65 -12.06 5.26 -7.93
C ILE A 65 -13.53 5.21 -8.34
N PHE A 66 -14.26 4.19 -7.89
CA PHE A 66 -15.69 4.02 -8.22
C PHE A 66 -16.61 4.92 -7.40
N LEU A 67 -16.15 5.45 -6.26
CA LEU A 67 -16.90 6.38 -5.40
C LEU A 67 -16.88 7.84 -5.91
N PHE A 68 -16.91 8.03 -7.23
CA PHE A 68 -16.81 9.35 -7.87
C PHE A 68 -18.04 10.24 -7.65
N LYS A 69 -19.19 9.64 -7.30
CA LYS A 69 -20.47 10.33 -7.10
C LYS A 69 -20.52 11.05 -5.75
N ASP A 70 -19.90 10.48 -4.73
CA ASP A 70 -19.88 11.01 -3.36
C ASP A 70 -18.49 11.53 -2.97
N ARG A 71 -18.21 12.79 -3.31
CA ARG A 71 -16.86 13.37 -3.08
C ARG A 71 -16.45 13.41 -1.61
N LYS A 72 -17.39 13.56 -0.68
CA LYS A 72 -17.10 13.62 0.76
C LYS A 72 -16.61 12.28 1.29
N THR A 73 -17.16 11.17 0.82
CA THR A 73 -16.71 9.82 1.22
C THR A 73 -15.43 9.45 0.48
N GLN A 74 -15.27 9.85 -0.79
CA GLN A 74 -14.04 9.64 -1.55
C GLN A 74 -12.81 10.24 -0.85
N VAL A 75 -12.91 11.49 -0.36
CA VAL A 75 -11.80 12.15 0.35
C VAL A 75 -11.48 11.46 1.68
N LYS A 76 -12.49 11.03 2.43
CA LYS A 76 -12.28 10.27 3.68
C LYS A 76 -11.59 8.93 3.41
N LEU A 77 -11.97 8.24 2.34
CA LEU A 77 -11.37 6.97 1.94
C LEU A 77 -9.90 7.16 1.50
N SER A 78 -9.61 8.21 0.73
CA SER A 78 -8.23 8.51 0.35
C SER A 78 -7.37 8.89 1.56
N LEU A 79 -7.93 9.63 2.52
CA LEU A 79 -7.22 9.96 3.76
C LEU A 79 -6.95 8.70 4.60
N ALA A 80 -7.91 7.79 4.68
CA ALA A 80 -7.71 6.49 5.33
C ALA A 80 -6.62 5.66 4.63
N GLY A 81 -6.59 5.67 3.29
CA GLY A 81 -5.53 5.02 2.51
C GLY A 81 -4.14 5.60 2.79
N VAL A 82 -4.03 6.94 2.90
CA VAL A 82 -2.77 7.60 3.30
C VAL A 82 -2.34 7.20 4.71
N MET A 83 -3.27 7.16 5.66
CA MET A 83 -2.96 6.71 7.03
C MET A 83 -2.45 5.26 7.06
N ILE A 84 -3.07 4.36 6.28
CA ILE A 84 -2.63 2.97 6.14
C ILE A 84 -1.21 2.93 5.56
N ALA A 85 -0.91 3.74 4.54
CA ALA A 85 0.42 3.81 3.95
C ALA A 85 1.49 4.32 4.94
N VAL A 86 1.15 5.28 5.80
CA VAL A 86 2.06 5.75 6.86
C VAL A 86 2.31 4.65 7.89
N ILE A 87 1.29 3.90 8.29
CA ILE A 87 1.44 2.77 9.23
C ILE A 87 2.31 1.66 8.62
N LEU A 88 2.22 1.41 7.31
CA LEU A 88 3.07 0.44 6.62
C LEU A 88 4.56 0.80 6.60
N LEU A 89 4.91 2.07 6.80
CA LEU A 89 6.30 2.54 6.80
C LEU A 89 6.96 2.49 8.19
N ILE A 90 6.20 2.23 9.25
CA ILE A 90 6.66 2.14 10.65
C ILE A 90 6.80 0.67 11.02
#